data_AF-A0AAN6NKM9-F1
#
_entry.id   AF-A0AAN6NKM9-F1
#
_cell.length_a   1.000
_cell.length_b   1.000
_cell.length_c   1.000
_cell.angle_alpha   90.00
_cell.angle_beta   90.00
_cell.angle_gamma   90.00
#
_symmetry.space_group_name_H-M   'P 1'
#
loop_
_entity.id
_entity.type
_entity.pdbx_description
1 polymer ?
#
loop_
_entity_poly.entity_id
_entity_poly.type
_entity_poly.pdbx_seq_one_letter_code
_entity_poly.pdbx_strand_id
1 'polypeptide(L)'
;MDPEPALHPPEHALSGLKDCITEAYYNSLLLLSLAVCHLRDSARHLKAVFKLEDMEGHVKNVLDRGRELDHAANLCERYCNLESRGKIALLHEIAQSSYETLEVLRGQRSLLLDIHQELVLSKLHIVKTAAFDHFDRNSEPECHPETRATLLRDMRWVWDPEGDSIFWFQGMAGDGDLGMARMLFPTIASQLAMQLPSLAQSLKFALERESNVGEKSMEMQFEKLIFQPLQGITVGRSKLTAFILIIDALDECDPESDATTVIRLLPRLKLLSSVRLKFFVTSRPEFPILLEFDKIKGTYEELALHHVEEDVMTHDLEVYFESELTNIKSLAG
;
A
#
# COMPACT_ATOMS: atom_id res chain seq x y z
N MET A 1 36.92 3.50 17.68
CA MET A 1 36.35 4.70 17.07
C MET A 1 37.50 5.64 16.89
N ASP A 2 38.02 5.76 15.67
CA ASP A 2 38.92 6.86 15.34
C ASP A 2 38.19 8.17 15.63
N PRO A 3 38.89 9.19 16.18
CA PRO A 3 38.25 10.45 16.47
C PRO A 3 37.69 11.00 15.16
N GLU A 4 36.41 11.34 15.21
CA GLU A 4 35.67 12.01 14.16
C GLU A 4 36.59 13.07 13.53
N PRO A 5 36.80 13.07 12.19
CA PRO A 5 37.71 14.02 11.58
C PRO A 5 37.04 15.38 11.64
N ALA A 6 37.23 16.05 12.78
CA ALA A 6 36.95 17.46 12.96
C ALA A 6 37.54 18.16 11.73
N LEU A 7 36.72 19.00 11.11
CA LEU A 7 37.07 19.80 9.95
C LEU A 7 38.31 20.64 10.26
N HIS A 8 39.47 20.03 10.07
CA HIS A 8 40.76 20.64 10.32
C HIS A 8 41.21 21.26 9.01
N PRO A 9 41.43 22.59 8.99
CA PRO A 9 41.98 23.23 7.81
C PRO A 9 43.32 22.57 7.48
N PRO A 10 43.67 22.48 6.18
CA PRO A 10 44.85 21.75 5.75
C PRO A 10 46.12 22.30 6.42
N GLU A 11 47.07 21.43 6.74
CA GLU A 11 48.22 21.76 7.61
C GLU A 11 48.97 23.04 7.19
N HIS A 12 49.08 23.30 5.89
CA HIS A 12 49.71 24.51 5.37
C HIS A 12 48.95 25.80 5.73
N ALA A 13 47.61 25.78 5.70
CA ALA A 13 46.77 26.93 6.06
C ALA A 13 46.78 27.16 7.58
N LEU A 14 46.73 26.06 8.36
CA LEU A 14 46.83 26.12 9.82
C LEU A 14 48.21 26.62 10.28
N SER A 15 49.29 26.14 9.64
CA SER A 15 50.65 26.62 9.90
C SER A 15 50.77 28.11 9.59
N GLY A 16 50.31 28.55 8.42
CA GLY A 16 50.34 29.97 8.05
C GLY A 16 49.57 30.87 9.02
N LEU A 17 48.40 30.43 9.50
CA LEU A 17 47.63 31.15 10.51
C LEU A 17 48.38 31.22 11.84
N LYS A 18 48.97 30.10 12.29
CA LYS A 18 49.74 30.03 13.54
C LYS A 18 50.97 30.95 13.50
N ASP A 19 51.67 30.98 12.37
CA ASP A 19 52.82 31.85 12.17
C ASP A 19 52.39 33.33 12.22
N CYS A 20 51.29 33.68 11.54
CA CYS A 20 50.74 35.04 11.58
C CYS A 20 50.30 35.47 12.99
N ILE A 21 49.67 34.58 13.77
CA ILE A 21 49.30 34.85 15.16
C ILE A 21 50.55 35.11 16.01
N THR A 22 51.56 34.26 15.87
CA THR A 22 52.82 34.35 16.63
C THR A 22 53.54 35.66 16.33
N GLU A 23 53.64 36.03 15.06
CA GLU A 23 54.25 37.28 14.61
C GLU A 23 53.44 38.51 15.03
N ALA A 24 52.11 38.49 14.91
CA ALA A 24 51.26 39.58 15.37
C ALA A 24 51.36 39.78 16.90
N TYR A 25 51.42 38.69 17.66
CA TYR A 25 51.60 38.72 19.11
C TYR A 25 52.99 39.29 19.49
N TYR A 26 54.05 38.82 18.84
CA TYR A 26 55.41 39.33 19.05
C TYR A 26 55.50 40.84 18.77
N ASN A 27 54.99 41.30 17.62
CA ASN A 27 55.02 42.72 17.25
C ASN A 27 54.17 43.58 18.20
N SER A 28 53.06 43.05 18.70
CA SER A 28 52.24 43.72 19.73
C SER A 28 52.99 43.86 21.05
N LEU A 29 53.69 42.80 21.49
CA LEU A 29 54.53 42.85 22.69
C LEU A 29 55.70 43.83 22.54
N LEU A 30 56.32 43.88 21.36
CA LEU A 30 57.39 44.82 21.08
C LEU A 30 56.88 46.27 21.19
N LEU A 31 55.74 46.59 20.57
CA LEU A 31 55.09 47.89 20.68
C LEU A 31 54.72 48.24 22.13
N LEU A 32 54.15 47.29 22.87
CA LEU A 32 53.79 47.48 24.29
C LEU A 32 55.03 47.70 25.16
N SER A 33 56.10 46.95 24.95
CA SER A 33 57.36 47.10 25.69
C SER A 33 57.96 48.49 25.49
N LEU A 34 57.94 48.99 24.25
CA LEU A 34 58.36 50.34 23.92
C LEU A 34 57.48 51.38 24.62
N ALA A 35 56.15 51.26 24.48
CA ALA A 35 55.19 52.17 25.13
C ALA A 35 55.36 52.23 26.66
N VAL A 36 55.59 51.08 27.32
CA VAL A 36 55.83 50.99 28.77
C VAL A 36 57.16 51.64 29.17
N CYS A 37 58.24 51.40 28.42
CA CYS A 37 59.51 52.09 28.64
C CYS A 37 59.35 53.62 28.55
N HIS A 38 58.58 54.12 27.58
CA HIS A 38 58.29 55.55 27.44
C HIS A 38 57.48 56.14 28.59
N LEU A 39 56.43 55.45 29.06
CA LEU A 39 55.62 55.90 30.20
C LEU A 39 56.45 55.98 31.48
N ARG A 40 57.43 55.08 31.64
CA ARG A 40 58.34 55.04 32.79
C ARG A 40 59.41 56.13 32.74
N ASP A 41 59.95 56.44 31.56
CA ASP A 41 60.99 57.45 31.38
C ASP A 41 60.45 58.89 31.39
N SER A 42 59.21 59.11 30.94
CA SER A 42 58.55 60.43 31.01
C SER A 42 58.34 60.93 32.46
N ALA A 43 58.38 60.04 33.45
CA ALA A 43 58.30 60.37 34.87
C ALA A 43 59.65 60.85 35.48
N ARG A 44 60.77 60.78 34.75
CA ARG A 44 62.10 61.18 35.23
C ARG A 44 62.83 62.01 34.17
N HIS A 45 62.54 63.32 34.15
CA HIS A 45 63.31 64.40 33.50
C HIS A 45 63.89 64.09 32.09
N LEU A 46 63.15 64.51 31.06
CA LEU A 46 63.59 64.88 29.70
C LEU A 46 65.06 64.60 29.35
N LYS A 47 65.36 63.39 28.86
CA LYS A 47 66.63 63.12 28.15
C LYS A 47 66.53 62.21 26.93
N ALA A 48 65.34 61.77 26.54
CA ALA A 48 65.17 60.94 25.36
C ALA A 48 64.33 61.68 24.31
N VAL A 49 65.02 62.36 23.40
CA VAL A 49 64.45 62.80 22.12
C VAL A 49 64.39 61.56 21.24
N PHE A 50 63.19 61.12 20.90
CA PHE A 50 62.96 60.00 19.98
C PHE A 50 62.59 60.52 18.59
N LYS A 51 62.86 59.73 17.56
CA LYS A 51 62.33 59.99 16.21
C LYS A 51 60.92 59.40 16.14
N LEU A 52 59.94 60.22 15.76
CA LEU A 52 58.55 59.79 15.52
C LEU A 52 58.50 58.61 14.51
N GLU A 53 59.44 58.62 13.57
CA GLU A 53 59.69 57.60 12.55
C GLU A 53 59.86 56.18 13.13
N ASP A 54 60.45 56.03 14.32
CA ASP A 54 60.67 54.71 14.95
C ASP A 54 59.35 54.11 15.46
N MET A 55 58.49 54.93 16.09
CA MET A 55 57.15 54.51 16.52
C MET A 55 56.21 54.27 15.35
N GLU A 56 56.25 55.14 14.34
CA GLU A 56 55.51 54.95 13.10
C GLU A 56 55.86 53.62 12.43
N GLY A 57 57.13 53.22 12.45
CA GLY A 57 57.59 51.91 11.99
C GLY A 57 56.95 50.74 12.74
N HIS A 58 56.92 50.80 14.07
CA HIS A 58 56.31 49.73 14.88
C HIS A 58 54.78 49.67 14.75
N VAL A 59 54.11 50.82 14.72
CA VAL A 59 52.65 50.90 14.49
C VAL A 59 52.32 50.35 13.10
N LYS A 60 53.08 50.73 12.07
CA LYS A 60 52.94 50.19 10.72
C LYS A 60 53.13 48.66 10.69
N ASN A 61 54.16 48.14 11.36
CA ASN A 61 54.39 46.69 11.45
C ASN A 61 53.20 45.97 12.11
N VAL A 62 52.63 46.50 13.19
CA VAL A 62 51.44 45.92 13.83
C VAL A 62 50.23 45.96 12.89
N LEU A 63 50.00 47.06 12.18
CA LEU A 63 48.91 47.18 11.21
C LEU A 63 49.08 46.23 10.01
N ASP A 64 50.31 46.08 9.52
CA ASP A 64 50.63 45.19 8.40
C ASP A 64 50.43 43.72 8.80
N ARG A 65 50.88 43.32 10.00
CA ARG A 65 50.63 41.97 10.55
C ARG A 65 49.16 41.72 10.85
N GLY A 66 48.40 42.74 11.25
CA GLY A 66 46.95 42.64 11.39
C GLY A 66 46.26 42.27 10.08
N ARG A 67 46.69 42.84 8.93
CA ARG A 67 46.14 42.51 7.62
C ARG A 67 46.53 41.11 7.15
N GLU A 68 47.76 40.69 7.43
CA GLU A 68 48.21 39.33 7.10
C GLU A 68 47.47 38.27 7.92
N LEU A 69 47.25 38.52 9.21
CA LEU A 69 46.46 37.64 10.08
C LEU A 69 45.02 37.50 9.59
N ASP A 70 44.38 38.61 9.20
CA ASP A 70 43.02 38.59 8.64
C ASP A 70 42.96 37.77 7.33
N HIS A 71 43.95 37.92 6.45
CA HIS A 71 44.04 37.14 5.22
C HIS A 71 44.21 35.64 5.49
N ALA A 72 45.11 35.26 6.41
CA ALA A 72 45.33 33.88 6.78
C ALA A 72 44.10 33.23 7.42
N ALA A 73 43.37 33.97 8.27
CA ALA A 73 42.11 33.51 8.86
C ALA A 73 41.04 33.26 7.79
N ASN A 74 40.89 34.19 6.83
CA ASN A 74 39.95 34.06 5.71
C ASN A 74 40.25 32.85 4.80
N LEU A 75 41.53 32.57 4.52
CA LEU A 75 41.93 31.37 3.77
C LEU A 75 41.54 30.09 4.52
N CYS A 76 41.86 30.04 5.81
CA CYS A 76 41.54 28.93 6.70
C CYS A 76 40.03 28.61 6.68
N GLU A 77 39.19 29.64 6.80
CA GLU A 77 37.72 29.51 6.73
C GLU A 77 37.23 28.99 5.37
N ARG A 78 37.79 29.49 4.25
CA ARG A 78 37.42 29.03 2.90
C ARG A 78 37.72 27.55 2.69
N TYR A 79 38.86 27.06 3.17
CA TYR A 79 39.24 25.65 3.06
C TYR A 79 38.29 24.74 3.84
N CYS A 80 37.97 25.09 5.09
CA CYS A 80 37.00 24.35 5.90
C CYS A 80 35.61 24.29 5.23
N ASN A 81 35.17 25.39 4.60
CA ASN A 81 33.90 25.44 3.89
C ASN A 81 33.89 24.59 2.60
N LEU A 82 34.98 24.55 1.83
CA LEU A 82 35.09 23.70 0.63
C LEU A 82 35.09 22.20 0.98
N GLU A 83 35.83 21.80 2.01
CA GLU A 83 35.87 20.41 2.46
C GLU A 83 34.51 19.95 3.00
N SER A 84 33.82 20.82 3.76
CA SER A 84 32.45 20.58 4.22
C SER A 84 31.50 20.32 3.05
N ARG A 85 31.58 21.12 1.99
CA ARG A 85 30.76 20.96 0.78
C ARG A 85 31.07 19.66 0.04
N GLY A 86 32.35 19.27 -0.05
CA GLY A 86 32.75 17.98 -0.62
C GLY A 86 32.18 16.79 0.15
N LYS A 87 32.25 16.83 1.49
CA LYS A 87 31.67 15.80 2.36
C LYS A 87 30.14 15.72 2.23
N ILE A 88 29.46 16.86 2.16
CA ILE A 88 27.99 16.92 1.96
C ILE A 88 27.61 16.36 0.58
N ALA A 89 28.36 16.69 -0.48
CA ALA A 89 28.12 16.14 -1.81
C ALA A 89 28.27 14.61 -1.83
N LEU A 90 29.33 14.09 -1.19
CA LEU A 90 29.53 12.64 -1.06
C LEU A 90 28.40 11.98 -0.26
N LEU A 91 27.97 12.58 0.86
CA LEU A 91 26.84 12.07 1.66
C LEU A 91 25.54 12.06 0.84
N HIS A 92 25.32 13.08 0.00
CA HIS A 92 24.16 13.13 -0.90
C HIS A 92 24.23 12.02 -1.95
N GLU A 93 25.39 11.79 -2.59
CA GLU A 93 25.57 10.68 -3.54
C GLU A 93 25.32 9.31 -2.88
N ILE A 94 25.85 9.09 -1.68
CA ILE A 94 25.60 7.87 -0.91
C ILE A 94 24.11 7.72 -0.59
N ALA A 95 23.45 8.79 -0.16
CA ALA A 95 22.02 8.78 0.16
C ALA A 95 21.16 8.48 -1.08
N GLN A 96 21.49 9.08 -2.22
CA GLN A 96 20.81 8.84 -3.49
C GLN A 96 20.98 7.39 -3.94
N SER A 97 22.20 6.85 -3.92
CA SER A 97 22.46 5.45 -4.25
C SER A 97 21.75 4.48 -3.29
N SER A 98 21.70 4.82 -2.00
CA SER A 98 20.96 4.06 -1.00
C SER A 98 19.44 4.06 -1.27
N TYR A 99 18.89 5.20 -1.68
CA TYR A 99 17.47 5.30 -2.06
C TYR A 99 17.13 4.44 -3.28
N GLU A 100 17.94 4.50 -4.33
CA GLU A 100 17.76 3.67 -5.53
C GLU A 100 17.82 2.17 -5.19
N THR A 101 18.75 1.78 -4.31
CA THR A 101 18.86 0.40 -3.83
C THR A 101 17.62 -0.02 -3.03
N LEU A 102 17.10 0.85 -2.17
CA LEU A 102 15.88 0.58 -1.40
C LEU A 102 14.65 0.40 -2.30
N GLU A 103 14.52 1.19 -3.37
CA GLU A 103 13.44 1.05 -4.33
C GLU A 103 13.51 -0.27 -5.11
N VAL A 104 14.71 -0.69 -5.52
CA VAL A 104 14.91 -2.03 -6.13
C VAL A 104 14.53 -3.14 -5.15
N LEU A 105 14.98 -3.07 -3.89
CA LEU A 105 14.65 -4.06 -2.86
C LEU A 105 13.14 -4.11 -2.58
N ARG A 106 12.46 -2.96 -2.61
CA ARG A 106 11.01 -2.88 -2.46
C ARG A 106 10.29 -3.55 -3.61
N GLY A 107 10.74 -3.33 -4.84
CA GLY A 107 10.23 -4.01 -6.04
C GLY A 107 10.43 -5.52 -5.97
N GLN A 108 11.63 -5.98 -5.59
CA GLN A 108 11.92 -7.41 -5.42
C GLN A 108 11.05 -8.05 -4.34
N ARG A 109 10.80 -7.36 -3.22
CA ARG A 109 9.89 -7.84 -2.17
C ARG A 109 8.47 -8.02 -2.69
N SER A 110 7.96 -7.08 -3.49
CA SER A 110 6.63 -7.21 -4.11
C SER A 110 6.57 -8.45 -5.00
N LEU A 111 7.54 -8.60 -5.91
CA LEU A 111 7.60 -9.74 -6.82
C LEU A 111 7.70 -11.07 -6.06
N LEU A 112 8.48 -11.13 -4.99
CA LEU A 112 8.59 -12.32 -4.14
C LEU A 112 7.24 -12.67 -3.49
N LEU A 113 6.49 -11.67 -3.02
CA LEU A 113 5.16 -11.88 -2.46
C LEU A 113 4.19 -12.42 -3.51
N ASP A 114 4.22 -11.87 -4.73
CA ASP A 114 3.37 -12.29 -5.84
C ASP A 114 3.67 -13.74 -6.26
N ILE A 115 4.95 -14.07 -6.50
CA ILE A 115 5.39 -15.44 -6.83
C ILE A 115 4.99 -16.41 -5.72
N HIS A 116 5.18 -16.00 -4.47
CA HIS A 116 4.87 -16.84 -3.33
C HIS A 116 3.37 -17.11 -3.24
N GLN A 117 2.55 -16.09 -3.49
CA GLN A 117 1.11 -16.22 -3.52
C GLN A 117 0.65 -17.14 -4.65
N GLU A 118 1.18 -16.99 -5.87
CA GLU A 118 0.89 -17.92 -6.97
C GLU A 118 1.26 -19.37 -6.64
N LEU A 119 2.43 -19.59 -6.02
CA LEU A 119 2.86 -20.94 -5.62
C LEU A 119 1.91 -21.57 -4.59
N VAL A 120 1.36 -20.79 -3.68
CA VAL A 120 0.40 -21.27 -2.68
C VAL A 120 -0.95 -21.57 -3.34
N LEU A 121 -1.43 -20.65 -4.17
CA LEU A 121 -2.74 -20.76 -4.81
C LEU A 121 -2.77 -21.84 -5.91
N SER A 122 -1.65 -22.14 -6.55
CA SER A 122 -1.55 -23.23 -7.53
C SER A 122 -1.82 -24.62 -6.95
N LYS A 123 -1.82 -24.77 -5.62
CA LYS A 123 -2.23 -26.02 -4.93
C LYS A 123 -3.74 -26.19 -4.86
N LEU A 124 -4.51 -25.14 -5.12
CA LEU A 124 -5.97 -25.18 -5.13
C LEU A 124 -6.45 -25.48 -6.55
N HIS A 125 -7.29 -26.49 -6.69
CA HIS A 125 -8.03 -26.71 -7.92
C HIS A 125 -9.18 -25.70 -7.96
N ILE A 126 -9.08 -24.70 -8.82
CA ILE A 126 -10.07 -23.61 -8.97
C ILE A 126 -10.75 -23.64 -10.33
N VAL A 127 -11.99 -23.17 -10.38
CA VAL A 127 -12.74 -23.00 -11.62
C VAL A 127 -12.32 -21.65 -12.21
N LYS A 128 -11.51 -21.67 -13.27
CA LYS A 128 -10.98 -20.43 -13.88
C LYS A 128 -12.08 -19.56 -14.47
N THR A 129 -13.13 -20.18 -14.99
CA THR A 129 -14.29 -19.50 -15.58
C THR A 129 -15.13 -18.75 -14.55
N ALA A 130 -15.02 -19.11 -13.27
CA ALA A 130 -15.69 -18.44 -12.16
C ALA A 130 -14.86 -17.31 -11.53
N ALA A 131 -13.69 -16.98 -12.11
CA ALA A 131 -12.82 -15.89 -11.62
C ALA A 131 -13.49 -14.51 -11.79
N PHE A 132 -13.26 -13.60 -10.83
CA PHE A 132 -13.83 -12.25 -10.78
C PHE A 132 -13.62 -11.39 -12.06
N ASP A 133 -12.63 -11.72 -12.89
CA ASP A 133 -12.27 -11.05 -14.14
C ASP A 133 -12.48 -11.91 -15.39
N HIS A 134 -13.01 -13.12 -15.23
CA HIS A 134 -13.31 -14.01 -16.33
C HIS A 134 -14.65 -13.64 -16.96
N PHE A 135 -14.62 -12.59 -17.79
CA PHE A 135 -15.78 -12.16 -18.58
C PHE A 135 -15.42 -12.26 -20.06
N ASP A 136 -16.03 -13.21 -20.78
CA ASP A 136 -15.93 -13.23 -22.25
C ASP A 136 -16.85 -12.15 -22.80
N ARG A 137 -16.26 -10.99 -23.11
CA ARG A 137 -16.98 -9.80 -23.57
C ARG A 137 -17.66 -9.98 -24.94
N ASN A 138 -17.46 -11.13 -25.60
CA ASN A 138 -17.83 -11.34 -26.99
C ASN A 138 -19.11 -12.17 -27.21
N SER A 139 -19.76 -12.70 -26.15
CA SER A 139 -20.78 -13.74 -26.32
C SER A 139 -22.19 -13.42 -25.84
N GLU A 140 -22.43 -12.37 -25.06
CA GLU A 140 -23.79 -12.08 -24.53
C GLU A 140 -24.27 -10.66 -24.84
N PRO A 141 -25.49 -10.49 -25.38
CA PRO A 141 -26.08 -9.18 -25.56
C PRO A 141 -26.36 -8.53 -24.20
N GLU A 142 -25.84 -7.31 -24.01
CA GLU A 142 -26.20 -6.48 -22.85
C GLU A 142 -27.71 -6.25 -22.83
N CYS A 143 -28.30 -6.35 -21.63
CA CYS A 143 -29.72 -6.12 -21.45
C CYS A 143 -30.05 -4.65 -21.76
N HIS A 144 -31.24 -4.41 -22.32
CA HIS A 144 -31.65 -3.04 -22.63
C HIS A 144 -31.66 -2.20 -21.34
N PRO A 145 -31.04 -1.00 -21.32
CA PRO A 145 -30.75 -0.25 -20.09
C PRO A 145 -32.00 0.21 -19.33
N GLU A 146 -33.15 0.25 -20.00
CA GLU A 146 -34.43 0.62 -19.40
C GLU A 146 -35.24 -0.59 -18.90
N THR A 147 -34.77 -1.81 -19.15
CA THR A 147 -35.37 -3.04 -18.61
C THR A 147 -34.69 -3.45 -17.30
N ARG A 148 -35.36 -4.23 -16.45
CA ARG A 148 -34.84 -4.71 -15.15
C ARG A 148 -34.55 -3.60 -14.13
N ALA A 149 -34.97 -2.37 -14.40
CA ALA A 149 -34.72 -1.22 -13.54
C ALA A 149 -35.32 -1.38 -12.13
N THR A 150 -36.46 -2.06 -12.02
CA THR A 150 -37.09 -2.39 -10.74
C THR A 150 -36.26 -3.43 -9.97
N LEU A 151 -35.81 -4.49 -10.64
CA LEU A 151 -34.94 -5.53 -10.03
C LEU A 151 -33.62 -4.94 -9.51
N LEU A 152 -33.02 -3.99 -10.24
CA LEU A 152 -31.79 -3.31 -9.82
C LEU A 152 -32.00 -2.42 -8.58
N ARG A 153 -33.21 -1.90 -8.34
CA ARG A 153 -33.49 -1.13 -7.11
C ARG A 153 -33.51 -2.02 -5.88
N ASP A 154 -33.92 -3.27 -6.03
CA ASP A 154 -33.99 -4.24 -4.92
C ASP A 154 -32.60 -4.73 -4.50
N MET A 155 -31.58 -4.55 -5.35
CA MET A 155 -30.17 -4.79 -4.98
C MET A 155 -29.59 -3.80 -3.95
N ARG A 156 -30.40 -2.88 -3.40
CA ARG A 156 -30.01 -2.04 -2.25
C ARG A 156 -29.50 -2.86 -1.07
N TRP A 157 -29.96 -4.11 -0.93
CA TRP A 157 -29.43 -5.09 0.00
C TRP A 157 -27.90 -5.07 0.08
N VAL A 158 -27.20 -4.97 -1.06
CA VAL A 158 -25.72 -4.96 -1.12
C VAL A 158 -25.11 -3.92 -0.17
N TRP A 159 -25.73 -2.75 -0.08
CA TRP A 159 -25.21 -1.60 0.64
C TRP A 159 -25.62 -1.56 2.11
N ASP A 160 -26.52 -2.45 2.57
CA ASP A 160 -26.97 -2.49 3.97
C ASP A 160 -25.97 -3.24 4.87
N PRO A 161 -25.19 -2.58 5.73
CA PRO A 161 -24.20 -3.25 6.58
C PRO A 161 -24.80 -4.19 7.64
N GLU A 162 -26.07 -3.98 8.01
CA GLU A 162 -26.78 -4.74 9.05
C GLU A 162 -27.81 -5.73 8.47
N GLY A 163 -28.08 -5.62 7.16
CA GLY A 163 -28.94 -6.52 6.41
C GLY A 163 -28.42 -7.95 6.36
N ASP A 164 -29.22 -8.83 5.77
CA ASP A 164 -28.89 -10.26 5.73
C ASP A 164 -27.61 -10.55 4.93
N SER A 165 -26.95 -11.66 5.26
CA SER A 165 -25.68 -12.02 4.60
C SER A 165 -25.88 -12.65 3.24
N ILE A 166 -27.09 -13.09 2.92
CA ILE A 166 -27.41 -13.80 1.68
C ILE A 166 -28.59 -13.10 1.00
N PHE A 167 -28.49 -12.93 -0.31
CA PHE A 167 -29.61 -12.57 -1.18
C PHE A 167 -29.83 -13.71 -2.15
N TRP A 168 -30.99 -14.35 -2.08
CA TRP A 168 -31.36 -15.48 -2.90
C TRP A 168 -32.29 -15.04 -4.03
N PHE A 169 -31.76 -15.08 -5.24
CA PHE A 169 -32.47 -14.73 -6.46
C PHE A 169 -32.98 -16.01 -7.14
N GLN A 170 -34.29 -16.20 -7.12
CA GLN A 170 -34.94 -17.40 -7.67
C GLN A 170 -35.30 -17.16 -9.14
N GLY A 171 -34.74 -17.94 -10.05
CA GLY A 171 -34.86 -17.71 -11.49
C GLY A 171 -34.53 -18.93 -12.34
N MET A 172 -34.68 -18.83 -13.66
CA MET A 172 -34.08 -19.79 -14.58
C MET A 172 -32.55 -19.70 -14.44
N ALA A 173 -31.90 -20.85 -14.35
CA ALA A 173 -30.45 -20.95 -14.30
C ALA A 173 -29.82 -20.32 -15.56
N GLY A 174 -28.69 -19.63 -15.39
CA GLY A 174 -27.78 -19.38 -16.52
C GLY A 174 -27.09 -20.68 -16.95
N ASP A 175 -26.24 -20.64 -17.98
CA ASP A 175 -25.35 -21.75 -18.36
C ASP A 175 -24.17 -21.85 -17.35
N GLY A 176 -24.47 -22.04 -16.06
CA GLY A 176 -23.46 -22.17 -15.03
C GLY A 176 -22.61 -23.42 -15.21
N ASP A 177 -21.44 -23.45 -14.55
CA ASP A 177 -20.60 -24.65 -14.47
C ASP A 177 -20.35 -25.00 -13.00
N LEU A 178 -21.44 -25.14 -12.22
CA LEU A 178 -21.38 -25.61 -10.83
C LEU A 178 -21.43 -27.13 -10.69
N GLY A 179 -21.37 -27.89 -11.79
CA GLY A 179 -21.23 -29.36 -11.79
C GLY A 179 -19.98 -29.88 -11.05
N MET A 180 -19.09 -28.99 -10.60
CA MET A 180 -17.96 -29.28 -9.73
C MET A 180 -18.00 -28.49 -8.40
N ALA A 181 -19.12 -28.55 -7.67
CA ALA A 181 -19.31 -27.88 -6.37
C ALA A 181 -18.13 -28.03 -5.38
N ARG A 182 -17.42 -29.16 -5.44
CA ARG A 182 -16.16 -29.42 -4.70
C ARG A 182 -15.05 -28.37 -4.90
N MET A 183 -15.13 -27.53 -5.93
CA MET A 183 -14.16 -26.47 -6.25
C MET A 183 -14.63 -25.08 -5.80
N LEU A 184 -15.85 -24.94 -5.28
CA LEU A 184 -16.43 -23.67 -4.86
C LEU A 184 -15.57 -22.97 -3.80
N PHE A 185 -15.34 -23.61 -2.66
CA PHE A 185 -14.56 -23.01 -1.56
C PHE A 185 -13.07 -22.79 -1.90
N PRO A 186 -12.37 -23.70 -2.62
CA PRO A 186 -11.05 -23.42 -3.15
C PRO A 186 -11.01 -22.19 -4.06
N THR A 187 -12.00 -22.04 -4.94
CA THR A 187 -12.10 -20.90 -5.86
C THR A 187 -12.33 -19.60 -5.08
N ILE A 188 -13.29 -19.59 -4.15
CA ILE A 188 -13.54 -18.44 -3.27
C ILE A 188 -12.29 -18.08 -2.45
N ALA A 189 -11.63 -19.07 -1.85
CA ALA A 189 -10.42 -18.85 -1.04
C ALA A 189 -9.31 -18.20 -1.86
N SER A 190 -9.09 -18.69 -3.08
CA SER A 190 -8.11 -18.15 -4.02
C SER A 190 -8.42 -16.69 -4.39
N GLN A 191 -9.68 -16.40 -4.74
CA GLN A 191 -10.11 -15.05 -5.09
C GLN A 191 -9.99 -14.07 -3.94
N LEU A 192 -10.44 -14.46 -2.75
CA LEU A 192 -10.30 -13.63 -1.55
C LEU A 192 -8.83 -13.40 -1.22
N ALA A 193 -7.96 -14.41 -1.38
CA ALA A 193 -6.53 -14.27 -1.11
C ALA A 193 -5.85 -13.25 -2.03
N MET A 194 -6.24 -13.21 -3.32
CA MET A 194 -5.76 -12.19 -4.27
C MET A 194 -6.09 -10.77 -3.81
N GLN A 195 -7.21 -10.57 -3.10
CA GLN A 195 -7.63 -9.26 -2.60
C GLN A 195 -7.21 -9.00 -1.13
N LEU A 196 -6.85 -10.05 -0.39
CA LEU A 196 -6.49 -10.00 1.04
C LEU A 196 -5.14 -10.70 1.30
N PRO A 197 -4.01 -9.97 1.33
CA PRO A 197 -2.69 -10.56 1.59
C PRO A 197 -2.59 -11.30 2.94
N SER A 198 -3.32 -10.84 3.96
CA SER A 198 -3.38 -11.52 5.27
C SER A 198 -4.05 -12.89 5.17
N LEU A 199 -5.08 -13.03 4.32
CA LEU A 199 -5.72 -14.31 4.06
C LEU A 199 -4.77 -15.25 3.29
N ALA A 200 -4.05 -14.73 2.28
CA ALA A 200 -3.06 -15.51 1.53
C ALA A 200 -2.00 -16.15 2.47
N GLN A 201 -1.52 -15.39 3.46
CA GLN A 201 -0.58 -15.89 4.45
C GLN A 201 -1.21 -16.97 5.36
N SER A 202 -2.45 -16.79 5.81
CA SER A 202 -3.17 -17.80 6.60
C SER A 202 -3.41 -19.09 5.80
N LEU A 203 -3.81 -18.97 4.53
CA LEU A 203 -4.01 -20.09 3.62
C LEU A 203 -2.73 -20.86 3.35
N LYS A 204 -1.60 -20.17 3.18
CA LYS A 204 -0.29 -20.81 3.07
C LYS A 204 -0.05 -21.78 4.22
N PHE A 205 -0.20 -21.30 5.46
CA PHE A 205 0.02 -22.15 6.63
C PHE A 205 -0.96 -23.31 6.70
N ALA A 206 -2.22 -23.12 6.29
CA ALA A 206 -3.20 -24.20 6.22
C ALA A 206 -2.78 -25.26 5.19
N LEU A 207 -2.38 -24.85 3.98
CA LEU A 207 -2.01 -25.73 2.86
C LEU A 207 -0.63 -26.39 3.01
N GLU A 208 0.28 -25.79 3.77
CA GLU A 208 1.56 -26.43 4.14
C GLU A 208 1.35 -27.54 5.17
N ARG A 209 0.39 -27.36 6.09
CA ARG A 209 0.04 -28.38 7.08
C ARG A 209 -0.77 -29.51 6.48
N GLU A 210 -1.64 -29.19 5.51
CA GLU A 210 -2.52 -30.15 4.88
C GLU A 210 -2.74 -29.81 3.41
N SER A 211 -1.99 -30.47 2.52
CA SER A 211 -1.97 -30.14 1.09
C SER A 211 -3.20 -30.64 0.34
N ASN A 212 -3.93 -31.63 0.86
CA ASN A 212 -5.08 -32.25 0.21
C ASN A 212 -6.42 -31.67 0.67
N VAL A 213 -6.45 -30.49 1.29
CA VAL A 213 -7.72 -29.87 1.75
C VAL A 213 -8.73 -29.74 0.62
N GLY A 214 -8.29 -29.41 -0.61
CA GLY A 214 -9.16 -29.31 -1.78
C GLY A 214 -9.80 -30.63 -2.24
N GLU A 215 -9.36 -31.77 -1.72
CA GLU A 215 -9.94 -33.10 -1.99
C GLU A 215 -10.89 -33.55 -0.87
N LYS A 216 -10.99 -32.78 0.22
CA LYS A 216 -11.86 -33.12 1.36
C LYS A 216 -13.31 -32.72 1.11
N SER A 217 -14.19 -33.09 2.05
CA SER A 217 -15.58 -32.64 2.04
C SER A 217 -15.68 -31.12 2.05
N MET A 218 -16.78 -30.61 1.52
CA MET A 218 -17.05 -29.17 1.45
C MET A 218 -17.06 -28.50 2.82
N GLU A 219 -17.55 -29.16 3.87
CA GLU A 219 -17.47 -28.62 5.23
C GLU A 219 -16.03 -28.43 5.69
N MET A 220 -15.17 -29.41 5.39
CA MET A 220 -13.74 -29.32 5.73
C MET A 220 -13.04 -28.25 4.91
N GLN A 221 -13.36 -28.14 3.62
CA GLN A 221 -12.85 -27.08 2.76
C GLN A 221 -13.28 -25.70 3.26
N PHE A 222 -14.57 -25.50 3.53
CA PHE A 222 -15.11 -24.26 4.10
C PHE A 222 -14.40 -23.90 5.40
N GLU A 223 -14.28 -24.85 6.32
CA GLU A 223 -13.66 -24.61 7.62
C GLU A 223 -12.19 -24.22 7.48
N LYS A 224 -11.43 -24.94 6.64
CA LYS A 224 -9.96 -24.80 6.53
C LYS A 224 -9.50 -23.72 5.57
N LEU A 225 -10.27 -23.42 4.53
CA LEU A 225 -9.91 -22.46 3.49
C LEU A 225 -10.61 -21.11 3.67
N ILE A 226 -11.79 -21.08 4.28
CA ILE A 226 -12.58 -19.84 4.43
C ILE A 226 -12.67 -19.43 5.90
N PHE A 227 -13.35 -20.22 6.74
CA PHE A 227 -13.73 -19.80 8.08
C PHE A 227 -12.52 -19.57 8.99
N GLN A 228 -11.66 -20.59 9.21
CA GLN A 228 -10.49 -20.47 10.09
C GLN A 228 -9.49 -19.40 9.61
N PRO A 229 -9.14 -19.36 8.30
CA PRO A 229 -8.23 -18.33 7.80
C PRO A 229 -8.77 -16.91 8.01
N LEU A 230 -10.06 -16.67 7.77
CA LEU A 230 -10.68 -15.34 7.97
C LEU A 230 -10.87 -14.99 9.45
N GLN A 231 -11.19 -15.97 10.30
CA GLN A 231 -11.32 -15.77 11.74
C GLN A 231 -10.00 -15.33 12.38
N GLY A 232 -8.87 -15.84 11.87
CA GLY A 232 -7.53 -15.48 12.34
C GLY A 232 -7.03 -14.10 11.90
N ILE A 233 -7.75 -13.40 11.02
CA ILE A 233 -7.32 -12.08 10.53
C ILE A 233 -7.64 -11.02 11.58
N THR A 234 -6.61 -10.47 12.21
CA THR A 234 -6.70 -9.22 12.97
C THR A 234 -6.43 -8.05 12.04
N VAL A 235 -7.49 -7.37 11.56
CA VAL A 235 -7.34 -6.11 10.82
C VAL A 235 -7.02 -5.01 11.82
N GLY A 236 -6.01 -4.19 11.55
CA GLY A 236 -5.74 -2.98 12.33
C GLY A 236 -7.00 -2.12 12.42
N ARG A 237 -7.23 -1.48 13.57
CA ARG A 237 -8.49 -0.84 14.07
C ARG A 237 -9.29 0.10 13.13
N SER A 238 -9.00 0.23 11.84
CA SER A 238 -9.48 1.35 11.02
C SER A 238 -10.60 1.06 10.00
N LYS A 239 -10.91 -0.18 9.60
CA LYS A 239 -12.12 -0.47 8.78
C LYS A 239 -12.36 -1.97 8.60
N LEU A 240 -13.62 -2.39 8.68
CA LEU A 240 -14.07 -3.71 8.21
C LEU A 240 -13.90 -3.78 6.69
N THR A 241 -13.30 -4.84 6.17
CA THR A 241 -13.27 -5.10 4.73
C THR A 241 -14.51 -5.90 4.35
N ALA A 242 -15.27 -5.43 3.36
CA ALA A 242 -16.49 -6.07 2.89
C ALA A 242 -16.29 -6.66 1.48
N PHE A 243 -16.76 -7.88 1.26
CA PHE A 243 -16.79 -8.54 -0.06
C PHE A 243 -18.19 -9.00 -0.39
N ILE A 244 -18.52 -8.96 -1.68
CA ILE A 244 -19.72 -9.56 -2.25
C ILE A 244 -19.26 -10.72 -3.12
N LEU A 245 -19.84 -11.88 -2.91
CA LEU A 245 -19.57 -13.10 -3.65
C LEU A 245 -20.82 -13.50 -4.40
N ILE A 246 -20.66 -13.77 -5.69
CA ILE A 246 -21.74 -14.24 -6.55
C ILE A 246 -21.59 -15.75 -6.68
N ILE A 247 -22.64 -16.49 -6.35
CA ILE A 247 -22.73 -17.92 -6.55
C ILE A 247 -23.86 -18.12 -7.57
N ASP A 248 -23.46 -18.35 -8.81
CA ASP A 248 -24.40 -18.46 -9.93
C ASP A 248 -24.83 -19.91 -10.16
N ALA A 249 -26.10 -20.14 -10.47
CA ALA A 249 -26.72 -21.43 -10.78
C ALA A 249 -26.49 -22.52 -9.72
N LEU A 250 -26.74 -22.21 -8.43
CA LEU A 250 -26.49 -23.13 -7.31
C LEU A 250 -27.19 -24.50 -7.48
N ASP A 251 -28.31 -24.54 -8.18
CA ASP A 251 -29.06 -25.77 -8.48
C ASP A 251 -28.34 -26.74 -9.44
N GLU A 252 -27.28 -26.32 -10.11
CA GLU A 252 -26.48 -27.19 -10.98
C GLU A 252 -25.43 -28.01 -10.22
N CYS A 253 -25.39 -27.90 -8.89
CA CYS A 253 -24.53 -28.75 -8.07
C CYS A 253 -24.88 -30.23 -8.25
N ASP A 254 -23.90 -31.04 -8.65
CA ASP A 254 -24.02 -32.50 -8.71
C ASP A 254 -23.00 -33.14 -7.75
N PRO A 255 -23.43 -33.82 -6.67
CA PRO A 255 -24.83 -34.15 -6.32
C PRO A 255 -25.62 -32.97 -5.70
N GLU A 256 -26.96 -33.00 -5.77
CA GLU A 256 -27.86 -31.98 -5.18
C GLU A 256 -27.60 -31.70 -3.68
N SER A 257 -27.07 -32.69 -2.94
CA SER A 257 -26.67 -32.52 -1.54
C SER A 257 -25.62 -31.43 -1.36
N ASP A 258 -24.86 -31.13 -2.40
CA ASP A 258 -23.82 -30.13 -2.37
C ASP A 258 -24.40 -28.72 -2.28
N ALA A 259 -25.44 -28.41 -3.06
CA ALA A 259 -26.18 -27.15 -2.96
C ALA A 259 -26.69 -26.90 -1.53
N THR A 260 -27.32 -27.92 -0.92
CA THR A 260 -27.82 -27.81 0.47
C THR A 260 -26.69 -27.58 1.47
N THR A 261 -25.51 -28.16 1.23
CA THR A 261 -24.34 -27.96 2.07
C THR A 261 -23.81 -26.54 1.99
N VAL A 262 -23.78 -25.95 0.79
CA VAL A 262 -23.42 -24.53 0.61
C VAL A 262 -24.37 -23.63 1.40
N ILE A 263 -25.69 -23.79 1.20
CA ILE A 263 -26.73 -23.00 1.89
C ILE A 263 -26.55 -23.04 3.40
N ARG A 264 -26.30 -24.24 3.96
CA ARG A 264 -26.08 -24.44 5.40
C ARG A 264 -24.82 -23.75 5.93
N LEU A 265 -23.77 -23.63 5.13
CA LEU A 265 -22.45 -23.14 5.58
C LEU A 265 -22.33 -21.62 5.52
N LEU A 266 -22.89 -20.97 4.50
CA LEU A 266 -22.72 -19.52 4.28
C LEU A 266 -23.10 -18.64 5.48
N PRO A 267 -24.22 -18.87 6.20
CA PRO A 267 -24.62 -18.04 7.35
C PRO A 267 -23.58 -18.01 8.47
N ARG A 268 -22.73 -19.04 8.60
CA ARG A 268 -21.68 -19.10 9.63
C ARG A 268 -20.67 -17.95 9.50
N LEU A 269 -20.50 -17.39 8.31
CA LEU A 269 -19.54 -16.30 8.06
C LEU A 269 -20.00 -14.96 8.67
N LYS A 270 -21.27 -14.81 9.04
CA LYS A 270 -21.77 -13.67 9.83
C LYS A 270 -21.12 -13.57 11.22
N LEU A 271 -20.54 -14.67 11.71
CA LEU A 271 -19.83 -14.71 13.01
C LEU A 271 -18.43 -14.07 12.97
N LEU A 272 -17.93 -13.70 11.79
CA LEU A 272 -16.60 -13.11 11.64
C LEU A 272 -16.61 -11.62 11.99
N SER A 273 -15.68 -11.18 12.83
CA SER A 273 -15.61 -9.80 13.32
C SER A 273 -14.78 -8.85 12.46
N SER A 274 -13.95 -9.40 11.56
CA SER A 274 -12.91 -8.62 10.85
C SER A 274 -13.18 -8.44 9.36
N VAL A 275 -13.96 -9.36 8.77
CA VAL A 275 -14.29 -9.38 7.35
C VAL A 275 -15.78 -9.62 7.22
N ARG A 276 -16.47 -8.78 6.44
CA ARG A 276 -17.88 -8.93 6.13
C ARG A 276 -18.03 -9.56 4.76
N LEU A 277 -18.72 -10.70 4.68
CA LEU A 277 -18.99 -11.37 3.42
C LEU A 277 -20.49 -11.35 3.15
N LYS A 278 -20.86 -10.97 1.93
CA LYS A 278 -22.23 -10.99 1.42
C LYS A 278 -22.30 -11.93 0.22
N PHE A 279 -23.38 -12.67 0.10
CA PHE A 279 -23.57 -13.69 -0.93
C PHE A 279 -24.78 -13.36 -1.79
N PHE A 280 -24.58 -13.15 -3.08
CA PHE A 280 -25.65 -13.13 -4.06
C PHE A 280 -25.74 -14.51 -4.68
N VAL A 281 -26.81 -15.24 -4.42
CA VAL A 281 -26.99 -16.63 -4.83
C VAL A 281 -28.12 -16.68 -5.83
N THR A 282 -27.87 -17.22 -7.03
CA THR A 282 -28.92 -17.52 -8.00
C THR A 282 -29.20 -19.02 -7.99
N SER A 283 -30.47 -19.40 -8.09
CA SER A 283 -30.84 -20.79 -8.34
C SER A 283 -32.27 -20.93 -8.82
N ARG A 284 -32.60 -22.09 -9.41
CA ARG A 284 -33.98 -22.56 -9.47
C ARG A 284 -34.49 -22.92 -8.06
N PRO A 285 -35.79 -22.71 -7.76
CA PRO A 285 -36.39 -23.09 -6.48
C PRO A 285 -36.71 -24.59 -6.46
N GLU A 286 -35.70 -25.44 -6.59
CA GLU A 286 -35.86 -26.89 -6.51
C GLU A 286 -36.13 -27.33 -5.06
N PHE A 287 -36.79 -28.48 -4.89
CA PHE A 287 -37.29 -28.91 -3.57
C PHE A 287 -36.20 -28.99 -2.47
N PRO A 288 -35.01 -29.59 -2.71
CA PRO A 288 -33.95 -29.63 -1.69
C PRO A 288 -33.45 -28.23 -1.30
N ILE A 289 -33.36 -27.32 -2.26
CA ILE A 289 -32.90 -25.94 -2.05
C ILE A 289 -33.92 -25.15 -1.24
N LEU A 290 -35.20 -25.20 -1.64
CA LEU A 290 -36.31 -24.60 -0.90
C LEU A 290 -36.33 -25.05 0.57
N LEU A 291 -36.21 -26.36 0.79
CA LEU A 291 -36.23 -26.94 2.12
C LEU A 291 -35.04 -26.48 2.99
N GLU A 292 -33.87 -26.30 2.39
CA GLU A 292 -32.69 -25.85 3.14
C GLU A 292 -32.73 -24.34 3.44
N PHE A 293 -33.18 -23.52 2.51
CA PHE A 293 -33.41 -22.09 2.76
C PHE A 293 -34.47 -21.88 3.86
N ASP A 294 -35.54 -22.68 3.87
CA ASP A 294 -36.56 -22.63 4.94
C ASP A 294 -35.97 -22.83 6.35
N LYS A 295 -34.92 -23.67 6.48
CA LYS A 295 -34.22 -23.92 7.76
C LYS A 295 -33.36 -22.75 8.23
N ILE A 296 -32.94 -21.86 7.32
CA ILE A 296 -32.10 -20.70 7.62
C ILE A 296 -32.85 -19.37 7.49
N LYS A 297 -34.18 -19.39 7.66
CA LYS A 297 -35.00 -18.17 7.69
C LYS A 297 -34.44 -17.12 8.65
N GLY A 298 -34.42 -15.88 8.18
CA GLY A 298 -33.85 -14.73 8.91
C GLY A 298 -32.33 -14.57 8.75
N THR A 299 -31.72 -15.27 7.80
CA THR A 299 -30.33 -15.01 7.38
C THR A 299 -30.20 -14.65 5.89
N TYR A 300 -31.31 -14.55 5.18
CA TYR A 300 -31.36 -14.26 3.76
C TYR A 300 -32.60 -13.42 3.38
N GLU A 301 -32.42 -12.57 2.36
CA GLU A 301 -33.51 -11.96 1.60
C GLU A 301 -33.74 -12.76 0.32
N GLU A 302 -34.97 -12.79 -0.18
CA GLU A 302 -35.31 -13.51 -1.41
C GLU A 302 -36.05 -12.65 -2.42
N LEU A 303 -35.78 -12.92 -3.70
CA LEU A 303 -36.51 -12.34 -4.82
C LEU A 303 -36.82 -13.44 -5.83
N ALA A 304 -38.10 -13.69 -6.06
CA ALA A 304 -38.56 -14.68 -7.00
C ALA A 304 -38.96 -14.03 -8.33
N LEU A 305 -38.25 -14.32 -9.42
CA LEU A 305 -38.53 -13.76 -10.75
C LEU A 305 -39.94 -14.07 -11.25
N HIS A 306 -40.48 -15.25 -10.90
CA HIS A 306 -41.83 -15.66 -11.27
C HIS A 306 -42.93 -14.93 -10.48
N HIS A 307 -42.57 -14.03 -9.56
CA HIS A 307 -43.47 -13.18 -8.78
C HIS A 307 -43.31 -11.69 -9.10
N VAL A 308 -42.58 -11.31 -10.17
CA VAL A 308 -42.52 -9.92 -10.63
C VAL A 308 -43.90 -9.49 -11.15
N GLU A 309 -44.34 -8.29 -10.79
CA GLU A 309 -45.64 -7.74 -11.20
C GLU A 309 -45.79 -7.77 -12.74
N GLU A 310 -46.96 -8.20 -13.21
CA GLU A 310 -47.26 -8.34 -14.65
C GLU A 310 -47.03 -7.02 -15.40
N ASP A 311 -47.40 -5.88 -14.80
CA ASP A 311 -47.20 -4.55 -15.36
C ASP A 311 -45.71 -4.22 -15.61
N VAL A 312 -44.80 -4.67 -14.72
CA VAL A 312 -43.35 -4.48 -14.88
C VAL A 312 -42.82 -5.35 -16.01
N MET A 313 -43.26 -6.60 -16.09
CA MET A 313 -42.87 -7.50 -17.19
C MET A 313 -43.35 -6.99 -18.55
N THR A 314 -44.60 -6.54 -18.64
CA THR A 314 -45.16 -5.98 -19.88
C THR A 314 -44.39 -4.75 -20.31
N HIS A 315 -44.10 -3.82 -19.39
CA HIS A 315 -43.31 -2.63 -19.70
C HIS A 315 -41.91 -2.98 -20.23
N ASP A 316 -41.19 -3.88 -19.55
CA ASP A 316 -39.84 -4.30 -19.95
C ASP A 316 -39.84 -4.93 -21.36
N LEU A 317 -40.85 -5.77 -21.67
CA LEU A 317 -41.00 -6.38 -22.99
C LEU A 317 -41.33 -5.34 -24.07
N GLU A 318 -42.25 -4.42 -23.81
CA GLU A 318 -42.61 -3.35 -24.75
C GLU A 318 -41.38 -2.51 -25.10
N VAL A 319 -40.65 -2.04 -24.09
CA VAL A 319 -39.43 -1.23 -24.25
C VAL A 319 -38.37 -1.98 -25.06
N TYR A 320 -38.13 -3.26 -24.74
CA TYR A 320 -37.18 -4.08 -25.48
C TYR A 320 -37.59 -4.24 -26.95
N PHE A 321 -38.84 -4.61 -27.21
CA PHE A 321 -39.32 -4.80 -28.58
C PHE A 321 -39.33 -3.50 -29.39
N GLU A 322 -39.69 -2.37 -28.79
CA GLU A 322 -39.66 -1.07 -29.45
C GLU A 322 -38.23 -0.67 -29.85
N SER A 323 -37.26 -0.86 -28.95
CA SER A 323 -35.84 -0.64 -29.24
C SER A 323 -35.35 -1.52 -30.38
N GLU A 324 -35.54 -2.83 -30.30
CA GLU A 324 -35.03 -3.78 -31.30
C GLU A 324 -35.69 -3.59 -32.67
N LEU A 325 -37.00 -3.36 -32.70
CA LEU A 325 -37.71 -3.06 -33.96
C LEU A 325 -37.25 -1.74 -34.58
N THR A 326 -36.87 -0.75 -33.77
CA THR A 326 -36.29 0.52 -34.25
C THR A 326 -34.89 0.29 -34.82
N ASN A 327 -34.06 -0.50 -34.16
CA ASN A 327 -32.73 -0.90 -34.64
C ASN A 327 -32.82 -1.63 -36.00
N ILE A 328 -33.73 -2.60 -36.14
CA ILE A 328 -33.96 -3.32 -37.40
C ILE A 328 -34.39 -2.37 -38.52
N LYS A 329 -35.30 -1.43 -38.25
CA LYS A 329 -35.72 -0.42 -39.24
C LYS A 329 -34.56 0.49 -39.66
N SER A 330 -33.65 0.82 -38.76
CA SER A 330 -32.48 1.65 -39.06
C SER A 330 -31.42 0.94 -39.92
N LEU A 331 -31.34 -0.39 -39.84
CA LEU A 331 -30.44 -1.23 -40.64
C LEU A 331 -30.98 -1.52 -42.05
N ALA A 332 -32.28 -1.33 -42.26
CA ALA A 332 -32.96 -1.59 -43.53
C ALA A 332 -33.11 -0.35 -44.44
N GLY A 333 -32.53 0.80 -44.06
CA GLY A 333 -32.49 2.05 -44.83
C GLY A 333 -31.10 2.33 -45.39
#